data_AF-A0A965L508-F1
#
_entry.id   AF-A0A965L508-F1
#
_cell.length_a   1.000
_cell.length_b   1.000
_cell.length_c   1.000
_cell.angle_alpha   90.00
_cell.angle_beta   90.00
_cell.angle_gamma   90.00
#
_symmetry.space_group_name_H-M   'P 1'
#
loop_
_entity.id
_entity.type
_entity.pdbx_description
1 polymer ?
#
loop_
_entity_poly.entity_id
_entity_poly.type
_entity_poly.pdbx_seq_one_letter_code
_entity_poly.pdbx_strand_id
1 'polypeptide(L)' 'SLNKLKDKTILVDFNQAYFPYCAYNPKFTCPVPPKGNDIPTRIPAGERNF' A
#
# COMPACT_ATOMS: atom_id res chain seq x y z
N SER A 1 17.41 -5.44 5.27
CA SER A 1 17.85 -4.11 5.74
C SER A 1 18.15 -3.26 4.52
N LEU A 2 17.66 -2.01 4.50
CA LEU A 2 17.79 -1.06 3.38
C LEU A 2 19.26 -0.82 2.97
N ASN A 3 20.20 -1.17 3.85
CA ASN A 3 21.65 -1.17 3.64
C ASN A 3 22.14 -2.11 2.53
N LYS A 4 21.28 -2.99 2.00
CA LYS A 4 21.60 -3.90 0.88
C LYS A 4 21.19 -3.38 -0.50
N LEU A 5 20.51 -2.23 -0.58
CA LEU A 5 20.09 -1.65 -1.86
C LEU A 5 21.30 -0.91 -2.48
N LYS A 6 21.76 -1.38 -3.65
CA LYS A 6 22.93 -0.84 -4.37
C LYS A 6 22.86 0.69 -4.52
N ASP A 7 21.68 1.23 -4.78
CA ASP A 7 21.48 2.64 -5.12
C ASP A 7 20.69 3.41 -4.05
N LYS A 8 20.46 2.81 -2.86
CA LYS A 8 19.58 3.33 -1.79
C LYS A 8 18.15 3.69 -2.22
N THR A 9 17.74 3.30 -3.41
CA THR A 9 16.38 3.49 -3.94
C THR A 9 15.57 2.22 -3.79
N ILE A 10 14.26 2.37 -3.60
CA ILE A 10 13.29 1.28 -3.63
C ILE A 10 12.22 1.58 -4.68
N LEU A 11 11.89 0.60 -5.49
CA LEU A 11 10.74 0.68 -6.39
C LEU A 11 9.47 0.46 -5.59
N VAL A 12 8.57 1.43 -5.62
CA VAL A 12 7.20 1.31 -5.10
C VAL A 12 6.28 1.18 -6.30
N ASP A 13 5.69 -0.01 -6.47
CA ASP A 13 4.81 -0.32 -7.59
C ASP A 13 3.35 -0.34 -7.14
N PHE A 14 2.62 0.75 -7.41
CA PHE A 14 1.21 0.87 -7.08
C PHE A 14 0.30 -0.07 -7.88
N ASN A 15 0.77 -0.69 -8.97
CA ASN A 15 -0.01 -1.69 -9.70
C ASN A 15 -0.23 -2.96 -8.88
N GLN A 16 0.60 -3.19 -7.85
CA GLN A 16 0.49 -4.31 -6.94
C GLN A 16 -0.20 -3.95 -5.61
N ALA A 17 -0.79 -2.76 -5.51
CA ALA A 17 -1.58 -2.40 -4.34
C ALA A 17 -2.82 -3.30 -4.23
N TYR A 18 -3.12 -3.76 -3.03
CA TYR A 18 -4.23 -4.67 -2.72
C TYR A 18 -4.98 -4.20 -1.47
N PHE A 19 -6.23 -4.62 -1.32
CA PHE A 19 -7.00 -4.36 -0.11
C PHE A 19 -6.61 -5.33 1.01
N PRO A 20 -6.36 -4.85 2.24
CA PRO A 20 -6.17 -5.73 3.38
C PRO A 20 -7.39 -6.63 3.61
N TYR A 21 -7.21 -7.81 4.23
CA TYR A 21 -8.30 -8.77 4.45
C TYR A 21 -9.53 -8.20 5.17
N CYS A 22 -9.36 -7.16 6.00
CA CYS A 22 -10.46 -6.48 6.67
C CYS A 22 -11.46 -5.83 5.71
N ALA A 23 -11.06 -5.54 4.46
CA ALA A 23 -11.95 -5.04 3.42
C ALA A 23 -12.97 -6.10 2.95
N TYR A 24 -12.65 -7.39 3.13
CA TYR A 24 -13.47 -8.51 2.67
C TYR A 24 -14.15 -9.27 3.81
N ASN A 25 -13.55 -9.27 5.00
CA ASN A 25 -14.02 -10.04 6.12
C ASN A 25 -13.94 -9.22 7.43
N PRO A 26 -15.07 -8.92 8.07
CA PRO A 26 -15.13 -8.06 9.25
C PRO A 26 -14.50 -8.69 10.50
N LYS A 27 -14.13 -9.98 10.46
CA LYS A 27 -13.36 -10.62 11.55
C LYS A 27 -11.92 -10.10 11.64
N PHE A 28 -11.40 -9.46 10.60
CA PHE A 28 -10.06 -8.89 10.60
C PHE A 28 -10.09 -7.39 10.90
N THR A 29 -9.18 -6.94 11.77
CA THR A 29 -9.01 -5.52 12.09
C THR A 29 -8.21 -4.80 11.00
N CYS A 30 -8.69 -3.64 10.54
CA CYS A 30 -7.96 -2.85 9.55
C CYS A 30 -6.74 -2.14 10.15
N PRO A 31 -5.60 -2.11 9.44
CA PRO A 31 -4.48 -1.26 9.80
C PRO A 31 -4.85 0.21 9.54
N VAL A 32 -4.60 1.06 10.53
CA VAL A 32 -4.75 2.52 10.36
C VAL A 32 -3.39 3.08 9.92
N PRO A 33 -3.28 3.68 8.73
CA PRO A 33 -2.04 4.29 8.29
C PRO A 33 -1.72 5.55 9.12
N PRO A 34 -0.44 5.85 9.38
CA PRO A 34 -0.04 7.11 9.98
C PRO A 34 -0.32 8.27 9.02
N LYS A 35 -0.53 9.49 9.56
CA LYS A 35 -0.83 10.71 8.77
C LYS A 35 0.18 11.02 7.66
N GLY A 36 1.44 10.61 7.82
CA GLY A 36 2.48 10.84 6.82
C GLY A 36 2.34 10.00 5.54
N ASN A 37 1.42 9.03 5.51
CA ASN A 37 1.20 8.14 4.37
C ASN A 37 0.12 8.64 3.40
N ASP A 38 -0.47 9.81 3.66
CA ASP A 38 -1.45 10.43 2.76
C ASP A 38 -0.75 10.97 1.51
N ILE A 39 -1.22 10.55 0.33
CA ILE A 39 -0.72 11.02 -0.98
C ILE A 39 -1.81 11.88 -1.61
N PRO A 40 -1.60 13.20 -1.88
CA PRO A 40 -2.64 14.11 -2.35
C PRO A 40 -2.98 13.96 -3.84
N THR A 41 -2.53 12.88 -4.47
CA THR A 41 -2.63 12.65 -5.92
C THR A 41 -3.39 11.36 -6.18
N ARG A 42 -4.26 11.37 -7.20
CA ARG A 42 -4.99 10.18 -7.62
C ARG A 42 -4.06 9.16 -8.27
N ILE A 43 -4.14 7.90 -7.81
CA ILE A 43 -3.39 6.77 -8.38
C ILE A 43 -4.38 5.75 -8.95
N PRO A 44 -4.62 5.72 -10.27
CA PRO A 44 -5.58 4.81 -10.90
C PRO A 44 -5.00 3.41 -11.16
N ALA A 45 -4.35 2.81 -10.16
CA ALA A 45 -3.66 1.51 -10.24
C ALA A 45 -4.02 0.61 -9.04
N GLY A 46 -3.67 -0.67 -9.13
CA GLY A 46 -3.91 -1.67 -8.08
C GLY A 46 -5.25 -2.41 -8.22
N GLU A 47 -5.55 -3.20 -7.20
CA GLU A 47 -6.79 -3.96 -7.08
C GLU A 47 -8.03 -3.05 -7.16
N ARG A 48 -9.07 -3.55 -7.83
CA ARG A 48 -10.36 -2.88 -7.95
C ARG A 48 -11.43 -3.78 -7.38
N ASN A 49 -12.17 -3.27 -6.40
CA ASN A 49 -13.43 -3.88 -5.99
C ASN A 49 -14.51 -3.37 -6.96
N PHE A 50 -15.23 -4.32 -7.54
CA PHE A 50 -16.40 -4.06 -8.39
C PHE A 50 -17.67 -4.01 -7.54
#